data_AF-A0A5K1CPT0-F1
#
_entry.id   AF-A0A5K1CPT0-F1
#
_cell.length_a   1.000
_cell.length_b   1.000
_cell.length_c   1.000
_cell.angle_alpha   90.00
_cell.angle_beta   90.00
_cell.angle_gamma   90.00
#
_symmetry.space_group_name_H-M   'P 1'
#
loop_
_entity.id
_entity.type
_entity.pdbx_description
1 polymer ?
#
loop_
_entity_poly.entity_id
_entity_poly.type
_entity_poly.pdbx_seq_one_letter_code
_entity_poly.pdbx_strand_id
1 'polypeptide(L)'
;EKLVSNLSRVVVIVWVFVVLILTSSYTASLTSMLTAQQLQPSVTDPQTLIRNKNRIGFRNGTFVVHLLNRLNVDPAKIKQFEDMETVADALTKGDKHPEGIAAFFDEIPYNKIFLQKHCGKYTMAGPVYKNAGFGF
;
A
#
# COMPACT_ATOMS: atom_id res chain seq x y z
N GLU A 1 -52.38 15.44 -35.76
CA GLU A 1 -51.16 15.94 -35.07
C GLU A 1 -50.19 14.77 -34.82
N LYS A 2 -48.96 14.82 -35.34
CA LYS A 2 -47.94 13.74 -35.16
C LYS A 2 -46.56 14.27 -34.67
N LEU A 3 -46.40 15.58 -34.52
CA LEU A 3 -45.12 16.22 -34.20
C LEU A 3 -44.78 16.19 -32.71
N VAL A 4 -45.77 16.04 -31.82
CA VAL A 4 -45.57 16.00 -30.37
C VAL A 4 -44.95 14.67 -29.92
N SER A 5 -45.20 13.56 -30.63
CA SER A 5 -44.75 12.20 -30.24
C SER A 5 -43.26 11.93 -30.48
N ASN A 6 -42.69 12.43 -31.59
CA ASN A 6 -41.25 12.21 -31.88
C ASN A 6 -40.35 13.08 -30.99
N LEU A 7 -40.72 14.34 -30.74
CA LEU A 7 -39.97 15.23 -29.85
C LEU A 7 -39.97 14.72 -28.40
N SER A 8 -41.14 14.31 -27.89
CA SER A 8 -41.23 13.74 -26.55
C SER A 8 -40.46 12.41 -26.41
N ARG A 9 -40.40 11.58 -27.45
CA ARG A 9 -39.56 10.37 -27.47
C ARG A 9 -38.07 10.69 -27.37
N VAL A 10 -37.59 11.73 -28.05
CA VAL A 10 -36.20 12.19 -27.96
C VAL A 10 -35.89 12.69 -26.55
N VAL A 11 -36.80 13.46 -25.92
CA VAL A 11 -36.63 13.95 -24.55
C VAL A 11 -36.52 12.79 -23.55
N VAL A 12 -37.35 11.75 -23.68
CA VAL A 12 -37.28 10.55 -22.82
C VAL A 12 -35.95 9.81 -23.01
N ILE A 13 -35.48 9.66 -24.25
CA ILE A 13 -34.19 9.01 -24.53
C ILE A 13 -33.04 9.79 -23.87
N VAL A 14 -32.98 11.11 -24.06
CA VAL A 14 -31.96 11.97 -23.43
C VAL A 14 -32.04 11.89 -21.91
N TRP A 15 -33.25 11.91 -21.34
CA TRP A 15 -33.47 11.78 -19.90
C TRP A 15 -32.95 10.44 -19.36
N VAL A 16 -33.22 9.32 -20.03
CA VAL A 16 -32.69 8.00 -19.65
C VAL A 16 -31.16 7.99 -19.71
N PHE A 17 -30.55 8.59 -20.74
CA PHE A 17 -29.09 8.71 -20.83
C PHE A 17 -28.50 9.50 -19.65
N VAL A 18 -29.14 10.61 -19.25
CA VAL A 18 -28.69 11.41 -18.09
C VAL A 18 -28.74 10.59 -16.80
N VAL A 19 -29.86 9.88 -16.55
CA VAL A 19 -30.01 8.99 -15.38
C VAL A 19 -28.97 7.88 -15.39
N LEU A 20 -28.65 7.33 -16.56
CA LEU A 20 -27.66 6.27 -16.73
C LEU A 20 -26.22 6.79 -16.52
N ILE A 21 -25.90 8.01 -16.93
CA ILE A 21 -24.61 8.67 -16.66
C ILE A 21 -24.45 8.97 -15.17
N LEU A 22 -25.51 9.42 -14.50
CA LEU A 22 -25.50 9.66 -13.05
C LEU A 22 -25.28 8.39 -12.24
N THR A 23 -26.01 7.32 -12.58
CA THR A 23 -25.87 6.02 -11.90
C THR A 23 -24.52 5.38 -12.16
N SER A 24 -24.01 5.43 -13.40
CA SER A 24 -22.66 4.95 -13.72
C SER A 24 -21.56 5.78 -13.04
N SER A 25 -21.69 7.11 -12.99
CA SER A 25 -20.73 7.99 -12.30
C SER A 25 -20.74 7.77 -10.78
N TYR A 26 -21.92 7.56 -10.19
CA TYR A 26 -22.05 7.24 -8.77
C TYR A 26 -21.48 5.85 -8.46
N THR A 27 -21.78 4.85 -9.29
CA THR A 27 -21.21 3.50 -9.17
C THR A 27 -19.69 3.54 -9.35
N ALA A 28 -19.18 4.27 -10.34
CA ALA A 28 -17.74 4.42 -10.58
C ALA A 28 -17.03 5.14 -9.42
N SER A 29 -17.64 6.20 -8.88
CA SER A 29 -17.08 6.93 -7.73
C SER A 29 -17.07 6.06 -6.46
N LEU A 30 -18.13 5.28 -6.25
CA LEU A 30 -18.23 4.34 -5.14
C LEU A 30 -17.23 3.19 -5.28
N THR A 31 -17.11 2.60 -6.47
CA THR A 31 -16.10 1.58 -6.78
C THR A 31 -14.69 2.14 -6.64
N SER A 32 -14.45 3.39 -7.05
CA SER A 32 -13.16 4.07 -6.86
C SER A 32 -12.83 4.27 -5.37
N MET A 33 -13.83 4.59 -4.54
CA MET A 33 -13.63 4.73 -3.10
C MET A 33 -13.35 3.38 -2.41
N LEU A 34 -14.09 2.33 -2.79
CA LEU A 34 -13.90 0.96 -2.29
C LEU A 34 -12.52 0.38 -2.69
N THR A 35 -12.09 0.63 -3.92
CA THR A 35 -10.76 0.20 -4.40
C THR A 35 -9.63 1.01 -3.74
N ALA A 36 -9.83 2.31 -3.49
CA ALA A 36 -8.87 3.12 -2.75
C ALA A 36 -8.70 2.68 -1.28
N GLN A 37 -9.76 2.18 -0.63
CA GLN A 37 -9.67 1.68 0.75
C GLN A 37 -8.94 0.33 0.86
N GLN A 38 -9.06 -0.56 -0.12
CA GLN A 38 -8.36 -1.86 -0.09
C GLN A 38 -6.83 -1.75 -0.21
N LEU A 39 -6.32 -0.65 -0.77
CA LEU A 39 -4.88 -0.40 -0.91
C LEU A 39 -4.25 0.25 0.33
N GLN A 40 -5.02 0.50 1.39
CA GLN A 40 -4.47 1.13 2.58
C GLN A 40 -3.46 0.20 3.26
N PRO A 41 -2.23 0.67 3.49
CA PRO A 41 -1.22 -0.11 4.18
C PRO A 41 -1.67 -0.39 5.62
N SER A 42 -1.46 -1.62 6.09
CA SER A 42 -1.67 -2.02 7.48
C SER A 42 -0.85 -1.17 8.48
N VAL A 43 0.24 -0.55 8.00
CA VAL A 43 1.10 0.34 8.77
C VAL A 43 1.33 1.62 7.97
N THR A 44 0.63 2.70 8.32
CA THR A 44 0.74 3.98 7.60
C THR A 44 1.90 4.84 8.10
N ASP A 45 2.34 4.64 9.34
CA ASP A 45 3.29 5.54 10.02
C ASP A 45 4.36 4.76 10.82
N PRO A 46 5.68 4.94 10.53
CA PRO A 46 6.76 4.33 11.29
C PRO A 46 6.73 4.63 12.78
N GLN A 47 6.19 5.79 13.21
CA GLN A 47 6.09 6.11 14.63
C GLN A 47 5.16 5.15 15.37
N THR A 48 4.13 4.62 14.69
CA THR A 48 3.24 3.61 15.27
C THR A 48 3.97 2.29 15.51
N LEU A 49 4.89 1.89 14.61
CA LEU A 49 5.73 0.69 14.80
C LEU A 49 6.64 0.81 16.03
N ILE A 50 7.25 1.99 16.20
CA ILE A 50 8.15 2.29 17.32
C ILE A 50 7.35 2.30 18.63
N ARG A 51 6.22 3.03 18.65
CA ARG A 51 5.37 3.17 19.84
C ARG A 51 4.77 1.83 20.28
N ASN A 52 4.38 0.98 19.34
CA ASN A 52 3.81 -0.34 19.62
C ASN A 52 4.88 -1.42 19.85
N LYS A 53 6.19 -1.07 19.74
CA LYS A 53 7.32 -2.00 19.87
C LYS A 53 7.16 -3.23 18.96
N ASN A 54 6.68 -3.00 17.74
CA ASN A 54 6.55 -4.05 16.74
C ASN A 54 7.94 -4.51 16.26
N ARG A 55 8.04 -5.76 15.82
CA ARG A 55 9.25 -6.32 15.22
C ARG A 55 9.42 -5.78 13.80
N ILE A 56 10.64 -5.31 13.51
CA ILE A 56 11.00 -4.69 12.25
C ILE A 56 12.11 -5.51 11.60
N GLY A 57 11.91 -5.89 10.35
CA GLY A 57 12.91 -6.57 9.54
C GLY A 57 13.79 -5.60 8.75
N PHE A 58 15.05 -5.95 8.55
CA PHE A 58 15.94 -5.28 7.59
C PHE A 58 16.91 -6.28 6.95
N ARG A 59 17.50 -5.91 5.81
CA ARG A 59 18.48 -6.74 5.12
C ARG A 59 19.89 -6.62 5.72
N ASN A 60 20.58 -7.75 5.88
CA ASN A 60 21.99 -7.80 6.30
C ASN A 60 22.89 -6.94 5.39
N GLY A 61 23.90 -6.28 5.97
CA GLY A 61 24.90 -5.49 5.22
C GLY A 61 24.42 -4.13 4.72
N THR A 62 23.22 -3.70 5.10
CA THR A 62 22.66 -2.41 4.66
C THR A 62 22.86 -1.31 5.71
N PHE A 63 22.88 -0.05 5.26
CA PHE A 63 22.91 1.13 6.15
C PHE A 63 21.61 1.30 6.96
N VAL A 64 20.59 0.49 6.69
CA VAL A 64 19.26 0.57 7.31
C VAL A 64 19.35 0.44 8.83
N VAL A 65 20.30 -0.35 9.36
CA VAL A 65 20.51 -0.47 10.80
C VAL A 65 20.82 0.89 11.46
N HIS A 66 21.63 1.74 10.81
CA HIS A 66 21.93 3.08 11.33
C HIS A 66 20.70 3.99 11.28
N LEU A 67 19.85 3.84 10.26
CA LEU A 67 18.58 4.56 10.19
C LEU A 67 17.64 4.12 11.32
N LEU A 68 17.49 2.82 11.56
CA LEU A 68 16.64 2.30 12.65
C LEU A 68 17.14 2.76 14.02
N ASN A 69 18.45 2.81 14.23
CA ASN A 69 19.04 3.35 15.45
C ASN A 69 18.74 4.85 15.62
N ARG A 70 18.80 5.66 14.55
CA ARG A 70 18.41 7.08 14.60
C ARG A 70 16.91 7.28 14.87
N LEU A 71 16.08 6.35 14.45
CA LEU A 71 14.65 6.32 14.76
C LEU A 71 14.36 5.78 16.16
N ASN A 72 15.38 5.44 16.95
CA ASN A 72 15.28 4.95 18.32
C ASN A 72 14.42 3.68 18.43
N VAL A 73 14.53 2.81 17.42
CA VAL A 73 13.90 1.48 17.42
C VAL A 73 14.63 0.60 18.44
N ASP A 74 13.86 -0.15 19.23
CA ASP A 74 14.41 -1.11 20.19
C ASP A 74 15.21 -2.20 19.47
N PRO A 75 16.53 -2.36 19.72
CA PRO A 75 17.37 -3.33 19.03
C PRO A 75 16.90 -4.77 19.24
N ALA A 76 16.22 -5.09 20.35
CA ALA A 76 15.64 -6.42 20.57
C ALA A 76 14.45 -6.73 19.65
N LYS A 77 13.87 -5.70 19.01
CA LYS A 77 12.76 -5.82 18.07
C LYS A 77 13.22 -5.79 16.62
N ILE A 78 14.51 -5.59 16.36
CA ILE A 78 15.07 -5.59 15.03
C ILE A 78 15.45 -7.02 14.65
N LYS A 79 15.01 -7.46 13.47
CA LYS A 79 15.40 -8.75 12.88
C LYS A 79 16.13 -8.55 11.58
N GLN A 80 17.20 -9.31 11.44
CA GLN A 80 18.03 -9.33 10.25
C GLN A 80 17.59 -10.46 9.34
N PHE A 81 17.54 -10.18 8.03
CA PHE A 81 17.22 -11.14 6.99
C PHE A 81 18.28 -11.12 5.91
N GLU A 82 18.58 -12.30 5.36
CA GLU A 82 19.51 -12.46 4.23
C GLU A 82 18.74 -12.71 2.92
N ASP A 83 17.66 -13.50 3.00
CA ASP A 83 16.85 -13.86 1.85
C ASP A 83 15.47 -13.16 1.85
N MET A 84 15.05 -12.66 0.70
CA MET A 84 13.74 -12.06 0.50
C MET A 84 12.56 -13.04 0.63
N GLU A 85 12.78 -14.35 0.41
CA GLU A 85 11.73 -15.36 0.65
C GLU A 85 11.38 -15.45 2.14
N THR A 86 12.40 -15.47 3.01
CA THR A 86 12.19 -15.48 4.46
C THR A 86 11.51 -14.20 4.97
N VAL A 87 11.74 -13.07 4.28
CA VAL A 87 11.05 -11.80 4.56
C VAL A 87 9.57 -11.90 4.22
N ALA A 88 9.21 -12.46 3.06
CA ALA A 88 7.80 -12.63 2.67
C ALA A 88 7.05 -13.52 3.68
N ASP A 89 7.66 -14.63 4.10
CA ASP A 89 7.06 -15.50 5.12
C ASP A 89 6.91 -14.79 6.47
N ALA A 90 7.92 -14.02 6.88
CA ALA A 90 7.88 -13.28 8.14
C ALA A 90 6.82 -12.15 8.11
N LEU A 91 6.66 -11.45 6.98
CA LEU A 91 5.60 -10.44 6.78
C LEU A 91 4.21 -11.09 6.81
N THR A 92 4.06 -12.26 6.19
CA THR A 92 2.78 -13.00 6.18
C THR A 92 2.39 -13.48 7.58
N LYS A 93 3.36 -13.97 8.37
CA LYS A 93 3.15 -14.38 9.77
C LYS A 93 2.75 -13.20 10.67
N GLY A 94 3.26 -12.00 10.37
CA GLY A 94 2.97 -10.77 11.11
C GLY A 94 3.59 -10.71 12.51
N ASP A 95 3.55 -9.55 13.14
CA ASP A 95 4.28 -9.27 14.39
C ASP A 95 3.87 -10.14 15.59
N LYS A 96 2.63 -10.63 15.61
CA LYS A 96 2.12 -11.50 16.68
C LYS A 96 2.86 -12.83 16.75
N HIS A 97 3.41 -13.30 15.63
CA HIS A 97 4.16 -14.55 15.59
C HIS A 97 5.62 -14.32 16.03
N PRO A 98 6.25 -15.20 16.83
CA PRO A 98 7.64 -15.07 17.29
C PRO A 98 8.63 -14.82 16.14
N GLU A 99 8.39 -15.47 15.01
CA GLU A 99 9.20 -15.37 13.79
C GLU A 99 8.76 -14.27 12.82
N GLY A 100 7.58 -13.67 13.00
CA GLY A 100 7.06 -12.67 12.09
C GLY A 100 7.58 -11.26 12.36
N ILE A 101 7.25 -10.36 11.44
CA ILE A 101 7.58 -8.93 11.48
C ILE A 101 6.36 -8.09 11.05
N ALA A 102 6.26 -6.86 11.54
CA ALA A 102 5.22 -5.92 11.12
C ALA A 102 5.59 -5.19 9.82
N ALA A 103 6.88 -4.89 9.65
CA ALA A 103 7.39 -4.09 8.53
C ALA A 103 8.81 -4.51 8.19
N PHE A 104 9.18 -4.28 6.93
CA PHE A 104 10.52 -4.52 6.42
C PHE A 104 11.08 -3.23 5.83
N PHE A 105 12.30 -2.87 6.25
CA PHE A 105 13.02 -1.70 5.77
C PHE A 105 14.19 -2.15 4.91
N ASP A 106 14.21 -1.65 3.68
CA ASP A 106 15.28 -1.82 2.72
C ASP A 106 15.21 -0.65 1.73
N GLU A 107 16.15 -0.60 0.81
CA GLU A 107 16.21 0.46 -0.20
C GLU A 107 15.05 0.35 -1.20
N ILE A 108 14.58 1.51 -1.67
CA ILE A 108 13.46 1.64 -2.61
C ILE A 108 13.58 0.72 -3.84
N PRO A 109 14.71 0.64 -4.57
CA PRO A 109 14.79 -0.24 -5.74
C PRO A 109 14.54 -1.71 -5.37
N TYR A 110 15.08 -2.19 -4.25
CA TYR A 110 14.85 -3.57 -3.80
C TYR A 110 13.39 -3.80 -3.36
N ASN A 111 12.79 -2.84 -2.66
CA ASN A 111 11.37 -2.93 -2.31
C ASN A 111 10.46 -2.96 -3.54
N LYS A 112 10.76 -2.18 -4.58
CA LYS A 112 9.99 -2.21 -5.84
C LYS A 112 10.03 -3.58 -6.50
N ILE A 113 11.21 -4.21 -6.57
CA ILE A 113 11.37 -5.57 -7.11
C ILE A 113 10.60 -6.58 -6.26
N PHE A 114 10.69 -6.47 -4.93
CA PHE A 114 9.95 -7.33 -4.00
C PHE A 114 8.44 -7.23 -4.19
N LEU A 115 7.90 -6.01 -4.31
CA LEU A 115 6.46 -5.80 -4.56
C LEU A 115 6.01 -6.38 -5.91
N GLN A 116 6.83 -6.27 -6.94
CA GLN A 116 6.56 -6.86 -8.26
C GLN A 116 6.56 -8.40 -8.20
N LYS A 117 7.45 -9.01 -7.41
CA LYS A 117 7.48 -10.47 -7.20
C LYS A 117 6.26 -10.96 -6.42
N HIS A 118 5.72 -10.15 -5.52
CA HIS A 118 4.61 -10.50 -4.62
C HIS A 118 3.34 -9.69 -4.88
N CYS A 119 2.90 -9.67 -6.14
CA CYS A 119 1.76 -8.93 -6.70
C CYS A 119 0.61 -8.69 -5.70
N GLY A 120 0.54 -7.49 -5.13
CA GLY A 120 -0.59 -7.01 -4.32
C GLY A 120 -0.70 -7.55 -2.90
N LYS A 121 0.22 -8.43 -2.45
CA LYS A 121 0.22 -8.95 -1.07
C LYS A 121 0.79 -7.97 -0.07
N TYR A 122 1.69 -7.10 -0.54
CA TYR A 122 2.39 -6.12 0.27
C TYR A 122 2.30 -4.76 -0.41
N THR A 123 2.58 -3.72 0.37
CA THR A 123 2.63 -2.35 -0.13
C THR A 123 3.73 -1.58 0.61
N MET A 124 4.30 -0.58 -0.06
CA MET A 124 5.24 0.35 0.58
C MET A 124 4.44 1.39 1.35
N ALA A 125 4.86 1.68 2.57
CA ALA A 125 4.17 2.61 3.44
C ALA A 125 5.13 3.43 4.29
N GLY A 126 4.67 4.60 4.74
CA GLY A 126 5.46 5.56 5.50
C GLY A 126 6.31 6.50 4.63
N PRO A 127 7.01 7.45 5.28
CA PRO A 127 7.88 8.41 4.62
C PRO A 127 9.11 7.72 4.00
N VAL A 128 9.55 8.27 2.87
CA VAL A 128 10.81 7.88 2.25
C VAL A 128 11.96 8.61 2.95
N TYR A 129 12.85 7.85 3.60
CA TYR A 129 14.06 8.41 4.22
C TYR A 129 15.14 8.62 3.16
N LYS A 130 15.44 9.88 2.85
CA LYS A 130 16.52 10.25 1.93
C LYS A 130 17.87 10.02 2.61
N ASN A 131 18.59 9.02 2.14
CA ASN A 131 20.01 8.81 2.45
C ASN A 131 20.82 9.04 1.17
N ALA A 132 22.15 9.09 1.29
CA ALA A 132 23.03 9.19 0.11
C ALA A 132 22.67 8.05 -0.87
N GLY A 133 22.23 8.41 -2.06
CA GLY A 133 21.79 7.45 -3.08
C GLY A 133 22.98 6.73 -3.71
N PHE A 134 22.68 5.72 -4.52
CA PHE A 134 23.69 5.13 -5.39
C PHE A 134 24.22 6.20 -6.35
N GLY A 135 25.52 6.47 -6.29
CA GLY A 135 26.23 7.16 -7.37
C GLY A 135 26.61 6.12 -8.42
N PHE A 136 25.95 6.16 -9.58
CA PHE A 136 26.36 5.41 -10.77
C PHE A 136 26.96 6.39 -11.77
#